data_AF-A0AAV4B2F7-F1
#
_entry.id   AF-A0AAV4B2F7-F1
#
_cell.length_a   1.000
_cell.length_b   1.000
_cell.length_c   1.000
_cell.angle_alpha   90.00
_cell.angle_beta   90.00
_cell.angle_gamma   90.00
#
_symmetry.space_group_name_H-M   'P 1'
#
loop_
_entity.id
_entity.type
_entity.pdbx_description
1 polymer ?
#
loop_
_entity_poly.entity_id
_entity_poly.type
_entity_poly.pdbx_seq_one_letter_code
_entity_poly.pdbx_strand_id
1 'polypeptide(L)'
;MLKGTLLSPETEAETTKPLTNEEELLSTYLIRRKLNTPGTKDTVRLKTKGQPLFLQKITMPRKGSSTVKSPFKRKREKHLENFRLKMSGSLEADTLKQKASEFKSLNKTAKAKITSLLGLHRGKFTVAETRAMKEAMNMTYQMRLQSKLLKIIGSDLPNEHAVRRLHKQITAGDITSR
;
A
#
# COMPACT_ATOMS: atom_id res chain seq x y z
N MET A 1 -31.91 22.88 14.13
CA MET A 1 -32.35 23.68 12.96
C MET A 1 -31.98 22.96 11.69
N LEU A 2 -32.97 22.66 10.82
CA LEU A 2 -32.98 22.86 9.36
C LEU A 2 -34.31 22.31 8.84
N LYS A 3 -35.13 23.21 8.28
CA LYS A 3 -36.42 22.92 7.65
C LYS A 3 -36.17 22.32 6.26
N GLY A 4 -36.94 21.30 5.88
CA GLY A 4 -36.99 20.74 4.53
C GLY A 4 -38.42 20.75 4.01
N THR A 5 -38.62 21.54 2.96
CA THR A 5 -39.81 21.81 2.12
C THR A 5 -40.79 20.65 1.91
N LEU A 6 -42.07 20.95 2.14
CA LEU A 6 -43.25 20.13 1.81
C LEU A 6 -43.42 20.05 0.28
N LEU A 7 -43.45 18.84 -0.28
CA LEU A 7 -43.91 18.57 -1.64
C LEU A 7 -45.44 18.52 -1.65
N SER A 8 -46.05 19.02 -2.74
CA SER A 8 -47.49 19.13 -2.90
C SER A 8 -48.20 17.76 -2.89
N PRO A 9 -49.32 17.60 -2.16
CA PRO A 9 -49.95 16.31 -1.89
C PRO A 9 -50.62 15.64 -3.10
N GLU A 10 -50.77 16.33 -4.23
CA GLU A 10 -51.48 15.78 -5.40
C GLU A 10 -50.61 14.88 -6.29
N THR A 11 -49.29 15.06 -6.28
CA THR A 11 -48.34 14.18 -7.00
C THR A 11 -47.99 12.89 -6.26
N GLU A 12 -48.37 12.76 -4.99
CA GLU A 12 -48.02 11.60 -4.15
C GLU A 12 -48.92 10.39 -4.40
N ALA A 13 -50.13 10.59 -4.94
CA ALA A 13 -51.12 9.53 -5.12
C ALA A 13 -50.77 8.54 -6.26
N GLU A 14 -50.06 8.97 -7.31
CA GLU A 14 -49.64 8.07 -8.40
C GLU A 14 -48.32 7.33 -8.13
N THR A 15 -47.48 7.85 -7.23
CA THR A 15 -46.15 7.30 -6.93
C THR A 15 -46.14 6.10 -5.98
N THR A 16 -47.30 5.68 -5.48
CA THR A 16 -47.47 4.59 -4.51
C THR A 16 -47.88 3.26 -5.14
N LYS A 17 -48.19 3.23 -6.43
CA LYS A 17 -48.58 1.98 -7.10
C LYS A 17 -47.36 1.10 -7.37
N PRO A 18 -47.42 -0.21 -7.06
CA PRO A 18 -46.34 -1.11 -7.38
C PRO A 18 -46.19 -1.22 -8.91
N LEU A 19 -44.94 -1.13 -9.40
CA LEU A 19 -44.55 -1.51 -10.77
C LEU A 19 -45.21 -2.83 -11.16
N THR A 20 -45.72 -2.87 -12.38
CA THR A 20 -46.31 -4.05 -12.99
C THR A 20 -45.23 -5.09 -13.31
N ASN A 21 -45.62 -6.36 -13.46
CA ASN A 21 -44.68 -7.45 -13.74
C ASN A 21 -43.85 -7.22 -15.02
N GLU A 22 -44.41 -6.52 -16.01
CA GLU A 22 -43.72 -6.16 -17.25
C GLU A 22 -42.62 -5.12 -17.01
N GLU A 23 -42.88 -4.11 -16.17
CA GLU A 23 -41.91 -3.08 -15.78
C GLU A 23 -40.80 -3.64 -14.89
N GLU A 24 -41.12 -4.58 -14.00
CA GLU A 24 -40.12 -5.30 -13.20
C GLU A 24 -39.21 -6.16 -14.10
N LEU A 25 -39.75 -6.86 -15.09
CA LEU A 25 -38.97 -7.62 -16.08
C LEU A 25 -38.06 -6.71 -16.92
N LEU A 26 -38.57 -5.57 -17.38
CA LEU A 26 -37.79 -4.56 -18.12
C LEU A 26 -36.66 -3.98 -17.25
N SER A 27 -36.93 -3.67 -15.99
CA SER A 27 -35.92 -3.17 -15.05
C SER A 27 -34.80 -4.21 -14.82
N THR A 28 -35.17 -5.48 -14.68
CA THR A 28 -34.23 -6.59 -14.50
C THR A 28 -33.37 -6.80 -15.75
N TYR A 29 -33.96 -6.64 -16.94
CA TYR A 29 -33.25 -6.70 -18.22
C TYR A 29 -32.25 -5.55 -18.40
N LEU A 30 -32.62 -4.32 -17.99
CA LEU A 30 -31.75 -3.14 -18.03
C LEU A 30 -30.57 -3.26 -17.05
N ILE A 31 -30.80 -3.82 -15.87
CA ILE A 31 -29.74 -4.11 -14.87
C ILE A 31 -28.78 -5.19 -15.39
N ARG A 32 -29.28 -6.23 -16.09
CA ARG A 32 -28.46 -7.32 -16.67
C ARG A 32 -27.65 -6.90 -17.89
N ARG A 33 -28.07 -5.91 -18.69
CA ARG A 33 -27.41 -5.52 -19.97
C ARG A 33 -26.29 -4.48 -19.87
N LYS A 34 -25.71 -4.29 -18.68
CA LYS A 34 -24.67 -3.29 -18.34
C LYS A 34 -25.27 -1.92 -18.01
N LEU A 35 -25.21 -1.58 -16.73
CA LEU A 35 -24.84 -0.24 -16.27
C LEU A 35 -23.45 0.13 -16.84
N ASN A 36 -23.38 0.36 -18.15
CA ASN A 36 -22.35 1.18 -18.75
C ASN A 36 -22.73 2.63 -18.44
N THR A 37 -22.60 3.03 -17.18
CA THR A 37 -22.62 4.45 -16.83
C THR A 37 -21.30 5.05 -17.33
N PRO A 38 -21.31 6.02 -18.27
CA PRO A 38 -20.12 6.78 -18.60
C PRO A 38 -19.83 7.67 -17.39
N GLY A 39 -19.01 7.15 -16.47
CA GLY A 39 -18.76 7.80 -15.20
C GLY A 39 -18.34 6.78 -14.15
N THR A 40 -17.11 6.93 -13.68
CA THR A 40 -16.48 6.27 -12.54
C THR A 40 -17.26 6.49 -11.25
N LYS A 41 -18.39 5.80 -11.08
CA LYS A 41 -19.07 5.72 -9.79
C LYS A 41 -18.99 4.27 -9.31
N ASP A 42 -18.17 4.04 -8.29
CA ASP A 42 -17.96 2.74 -7.66
C ASP A 42 -19.17 2.26 -6.86
N THR A 43 -20.16 3.12 -6.66
CA THR A 43 -21.42 2.82 -5.99
C THR A 43 -22.61 3.35 -6.79
N VAL A 44 -23.59 2.48 -7.00
CA VAL A 44 -24.88 2.77 -7.63
C VAL A 44 -25.96 2.58 -6.57
N ARG A 45 -26.71 3.65 -6.30
CA ARG A 45 -27.85 3.60 -5.38
C ARG A 45 -29.12 3.41 -6.19
N LEU A 46 -29.81 2.31 -5.97
CA LEU A 46 -31.11 2.04 -6.58
C LEU A 46 -32.20 2.37 -5.56
N LYS A 47 -33.18 3.17 -5.98
CA LYS A 47 -34.41 3.40 -5.21
C LYS A 47 -35.36 2.22 -5.48
N THR A 48 -35.54 1.38 -4.49
CA THR A 48 -36.49 0.25 -4.48
C THR A 48 -37.71 0.59 -3.62
N LYS A 49 -38.82 -0.16 -3.76
CA LYS A 49 -40.09 0.00 -3.01
C LYS A 49 -39.96 -0.22 -1.47
N GLY A 50 -38.74 -0.35 -0.95
CA GLY A 50 -38.43 -0.63 0.46
C GLY A 50 -37.07 -0.03 0.86
N GLN A 51 -36.24 -0.78 1.58
CA GLN A 51 -34.91 -0.27 1.96
C GLN A 51 -34.01 -0.09 0.72
N PRO A 52 -33.35 1.07 0.56
CA PRO A 52 -32.57 1.37 -0.64
C PRO A 52 -31.43 0.38 -0.82
N LEU A 53 -31.28 -0.12 -2.05
CA LEU A 53 -30.18 -1.02 -2.42
C LEU A 53 -28.95 -0.21 -2.83
N PHE A 54 -27.85 -0.43 -2.13
CA PHE A 54 -26.54 0.10 -2.47
C PHE A 54 -25.73 -0.98 -3.17
N LEU A 55 -25.50 -0.82 -4.47
CA LEU A 55 -24.71 -1.72 -5.27
C LEU A 55 -23.29 -1.15 -5.42
N GLN A 56 -22.31 -1.82 -4.81
CA GLN A 56 -20.92 -1.47 -5.01
C GLN A 56 -20.35 -2.26 -6.20
N LYS A 57 -19.74 -1.55 -7.14
CA LYS A 57 -19.01 -2.17 -8.25
C LYS A 57 -17.71 -2.76 -7.70
N ILE A 58 -17.69 -4.07 -7.50
CA ILE A 58 -16.47 -4.79 -7.11
C ILE A 58 -15.74 -5.19 -8.39
N THR A 59 -14.72 -4.43 -8.78
CA THR A 59 -13.82 -4.83 -9.86
C THR A 59 -12.91 -5.95 -9.38
N MET A 60 -13.29 -7.20 -9.64
CA MET A 60 -12.42 -8.35 -9.35
C MET A 60 -11.39 -8.53 -10.46
N PRO A 61 -10.10 -8.64 -10.14
CA PRO A 61 -9.07 -8.89 -11.13
C PRO A 61 -9.19 -10.32 -11.71
N ARG A 62 -8.91 -10.47 -13.01
CA ARG A 62 -9.10 -11.73 -13.75
C ARG A 62 -8.20 -12.84 -13.21
N LYS A 63 -8.71 -14.07 -13.13
CA LYS A 63 -7.94 -15.27 -12.72
C LYS A 63 -6.68 -15.38 -13.58
N GLY A 64 -5.50 -15.37 -12.95
CA GLY A 64 -4.21 -15.42 -13.64
C GLY A 64 -3.56 -14.06 -13.94
N SER A 65 -4.19 -12.92 -13.61
CA SER A 65 -3.51 -11.62 -13.68
C SER A 65 -2.38 -11.53 -12.65
N SER A 66 -1.33 -10.74 -12.95
CA SER A 66 -0.23 -10.46 -12.00
C SER A 66 -0.73 -9.84 -10.68
N THR A 67 -1.90 -9.20 -10.73
CA THR A 67 -2.60 -8.61 -9.59
C THR A 67 -3.40 -9.63 -8.76
N VAL A 68 -3.66 -10.83 -9.27
CA VAL A 68 -4.37 -11.90 -8.54
C VAL A 68 -3.39 -12.77 -7.77
N LYS A 69 -3.42 -12.62 -6.43
CA LYS A 69 -2.77 -13.59 -5.53
C LYS A 69 -3.46 -14.96 -5.63
N SER A 70 -2.68 -16.04 -5.67
CA SER A 70 -3.19 -17.42 -5.60
C SER A 70 -4.06 -17.64 -4.33
N PRO A 71 -5.03 -18.58 -4.34
CA PRO A 71 -5.87 -18.86 -3.18
C PRO A 71 -5.09 -19.12 -1.89
N PHE A 72 -3.98 -19.88 -1.97
CA PHE A 72 -3.12 -20.16 -0.82
C PHE A 72 -2.47 -18.89 -0.24
N LYS A 73 -1.90 -18.03 -1.10
CA LYS A 73 -1.35 -16.73 -0.69
C LYS A 73 -2.40 -15.86 -0.01
N ARG A 74 -3.63 -15.80 -0.54
CA ARG A 74 -4.74 -15.04 0.06
C ARG A 74 -5.10 -15.57 1.46
N LYS A 75 -5.22 -16.90 1.62
CA LYS A 75 -5.53 -17.53 2.90
C LYS A 75 -4.45 -17.24 3.94
N ARG A 76 -3.18 -17.34 3.55
CA ARG A 76 -2.02 -17.06 4.42
C ARG A 76 -1.95 -15.59 4.84
N GLU A 77 -2.22 -14.68 3.92
CA GLU A 77 -2.27 -13.25 4.20
C GLU A 77 -3.37 -12.90 5.20
N LYS A 78 -4.59 -13.40 4.98
CA LYS A 78 -5.71 -13.24 5.92
C LYS A 78 -5.39 -13.80 7.31
N HIS A 79 -4.71 -14.94 7.38
CA HIS A 79 -4.29 -15.52 8.66
C HIS A 79 -3.27 -14.63 9.38
N LEU A 80 -2.29 -14.07 8.67
CA LEU A 80 -1.31 -13.15 9.25
C LEU A 80 -1.96 -11.85 9.73
N GLU A 81 -2.89 -11.31 8.97
CA GLU A 81 -3.67 -10.13 9.35
C GLU A 81 -4.47 -10.37 10.62
N ASN A 82 -5.23 -11.47 10.68
CA ASN A 82 -5.97 -11.86 11.88
C ASN A 82 -5.06 -12.09 13.09
N PHE A 83 -3.88 -12.67 12.89
CA PHE A 83 -2.91 -12.86 13.97
C PHE A 83 -2.41 -11.52 14.52
N ARG A 84 -2.06 -10.57 13.65
CA ARG A 84 -1.62 -9.23 14.06
C ARG A 84 -2.73 -8.48 14.78
N LEU A 85 -3.95 -8.51 14.27
CA LEU A 85 -5.12 -7.91 14.93
C LEU A 85 -5.33 -8.46 16.34
N LYS A 86 -5.08 -9.76 16.57
CA LYS A 86 -5.17 -10.36 17.91
C LYS A 86 -4.03 -9.96 18.83
N MET A 87 -2.82 -9.76 18.29
CA MET A 87 -1.62 -9.46 19.09
C MET A 87 -1.47 -7.97 19.42
N SER A 88 -1.73 -7.08 18.46
CA SER A 88 -1.53 -5.64 18.60
C SER A 88 -2.83 -4.83 18.64
N GLY A 89 -3.99 -5.48 18.48
CA GLY A 89 -5.28 -4.79 18.34
C GLY A 89 -5.52 -4.22 16.93
N SER A 90 -6.56 -3.40 16.79
CA SER A 90 -6.98 -2.78 15.52
C SER A 90 -6.33 -1.42 15.26
N LEU A 91 -5.59 -0.87 16.23
CA LEU A 91 -4.98 0.44 16.09
C LEU A 91 -3.80 0.38 15.11
N GLU A 92 -3.83 1.24 14.09
CA GLU A 92 -2.84 1.21 13.01
C GLU A 92 -1.40 1.38 13.54
N ALA A 93 -1.20 2.27 14.50
CA ALA A 93 0.10 2.53 15.13
C ALA A 93 0.70 1.26 15.79
N ASP A 94 -0.12 0.43 16.43
CA ASP A 94 0.36 -0.77 17.10
C ASP A 94 0.64 -1.89 16.11
N THR A 95 -0.15 -1.99 15.04
CA THR A 95 0.16 -2.91 13.94
C THR A 95 1.47 -2.54 13.23
N LEU A 96 1.79 -1.24 13.12
CA LEU A 96 3.05 -0.74 12.56
C LEU A 96 4.23 -1.08 13.47
N LYS A 97 4.09 -0.89 14.79
CA LYS A 97 5.11 -1.31 15.76
C LYS A 97 5.38 -2.81 15.67
N GLN A 98 4.33 -3.63 15.55
CA GLN A 98 4.48 -5.08 15.38
C GLN A 98 5.17 -5.43 14.05
N LYS A 99 4.79 -4.80 12.93
CA LYS A 99 5.48 -5.00 11.65
C LYS A 99 6.96 -4.62 11.73
N ALA A 100 7.29 -3.56 12.46
CA ALA A 100 8.67 -3.13 12.66
C ALA A 100 9.47 -4.13 13.52
N SER A 101 8.86 -4.71 14.56
CA SER A 101 9.52 -5.73 15.39
C SER A 101 9.71 -7.04 14.63
N GLU A 102 8.70 -7.49 13.87
CA GLU A 102 8.79 -8.64 12.96
C GLU A 102 9.89 -8.42 11.91
N PHE A 103 9.99 -7.22 11.32
CA PHE A 103 11.03 -6.93 10.35
C PHE A 103 12.43 -6.97 10.99
N LYS A 104 12.59 -6.49 12.22
CA LYS A 104 13.88 -6.51 12.95
C LYS A 104 14.36 -7.92 13.25
N SER A 105 13.46 -8.87 13.50
CA SER A 105 13.83 -10.26 13.79
C SER A 105 14.20 -11.08 12.54
N LEU A 106 13.90 -10.56 11.33
CA LEU A 106 14.29 -11.23 10.09
C LEU A 106 15.81 -11.31 9.94
N ASN A 107 16.25 -12.38 9.26
CA ASN A 107 17.64 -12.50 8.85
C ASN A 107 18.01 -11.43 7.81
N LYS A 108 19.31 -11.17 7.66
CA LYS A 108 19.83 -10.12 6.78
C LYS A 108 19.42 -10.31 5.32
N THR A 109 19.41 -11.55 4.84
CA THR A 109 19.07 -11.87 3.45
C THR A 109 17.59 -11.63 3.15
N ALA A 110 16.69 -11.94 4.08
CA ALA A 110 15.27 -11.63 3.93
C ALA A 110 15.01 -10.12 3.98
N LYS A 111 15.68 -9.39 4.89
CA LYS A 111 15.60 -7.92 4.95
C LYS A 111 16.00 -7.30 3.62
N ALA A 112 17.17 -7.67 3.08
CA ALA A 112 17.66 -7.24 1.78
C ALA A 112 16.68 -7.55 0.63
N LYS A 113 16.07 -8.75 0.62
CA LYS A 113 15.04 -9.10 -0.38
C LYS A 113 13.82 -8.19 -0.28
N ILE A 114 13.28 -8.00 0.92
CA ILE A 114 12.10 -7.14 1.13
C ILE A 114 12.40 -5.71 0.70
N THR A 115 13.53 -5.17 1.09
CA THR A 115 13.91 -3.79 0.78
C THR A 115 14.22 -3.62 -0.71
N SER A 116 14.74 -4.65 -1.39
CA SER A 116 14.90 -4.64 -2.85
C SER A 116 13.57 -4.64 -3.59
N LEU A 117 12.59 -5.41 -3.11
CA LEU A 117 11.23 -5.44 -3.69
C LEU A 117 10.51 -4.10 -3.51
N LEU A 118 10.82 -3.36 -2.44
CA LEU A 118 10.30 -2.01 -2.19
C LEU A 118 11.07 -0.93 -2.96
N GLY A 119 12.11 -1.28 -3.73
CA GLY A 119 12.97 -0.31 -4.42
C GLY A 119 13.89 0.48 -3.48
N LEU A 120 13.99 0.09 -2.21
CA LEU A 120 14.79 0.77 -1.18
C LEU A 120 16.23 0.23 -1.10
N HIS A 121 16.49 -0.97 -1.63
CA HIS A 121 17.80 -1.59 -1.53
C HIS A 121 18.69 -1.27 -2.73
N ARG A 122 19.75 -0.49 -2.50
CA ARG A 122 21.04 -0.69 -3.17
C ARG A 122 21.86 -1.64 -2.32
N GLY A 123 22.50 -2.63 -2.94
CA GLY A 123 23.23 -3.76 -2.32
C GLY A 123 24.32 -3.39 -1.30
N LYS A 124 25.52 -3.98 -1.44
CA LYS A 124 26.68 -3.57 -0.64
C LYS A 124 27.24 -2.27 -1.23
N PHE A 125 27.37 -1.23 -0.41
CA PHE A 125 28.03 0.01 -0.86
C PHE A 125 29.53 -0.21 -1.00
N THR A 126 30.10 0.33 -2.06
CA THR A 126 31.56 0.38 -2.24
C THR A 126 32.17 1.45 -1.34
N VAL A 127 33.48 1.36 -1.11
CA VAL A 127 34.23 2.34 -0.31
C VAL A 127 34.16 3.74 -0.94
N ALA A 128 34.21 3.80 -2.28
CA ALA A 128 34.13 5.05 -3.03
C ALA A 128 32.74 5.70 -2.93
N GLU A 129 31.66 4.95 -3.15
CA GLU A 129 30.29 5.45 -2.98
C GLU A 129 30.03 5.93 -1.55
N THR A 130 30.57 5.21 -0.56
CA THR A 130 30.42 5.55 0.84
C THR A 130 31.15 6.86 1.18
N ARG A 131 32.31 7.09 0.58
CA ARG A 131 33.02 8.37 0.68
C ARG A 131 32.22 9.49 0.02
N ALA A 132 31.76 9.29 -1.21
CA ALA A 132 30.99 10.28 -1.94
C ALA A 132 29.71 10.67 -1.17
N MET A 133 29.01 9.69 -0.59
CA MET A 133 27.86 9.94 0.28
C MET A 133 28.25 10.74 1.53
N LYS A 134 29.38 10.40 2.16
CA LYS A 134 29.90 11.09 3.35
C LYS A 134 30.21 12.56 3.05
N GLU A 135 30.83 12.84 1.90
CA GLU A 135 31.15 14.19 1.43
C GLU A 135 29.89 14.96 1.03
N ALA A 136 28.99 14.36 0.24
CA ALA A 136 27.76 15.01 -0.20
C ALA A 136 26.83 15.41 0.95
N MET A 137 26.81 14.63 2.03
CA MET A 137 25.99 14.90 3.21
C MET A 137 26.76 15.65 4.32
N ASN A 138 28.01 16.08 4.07
CA ASN A 138 28.87 16.76 5.05
C ASN A 138 28.97 16.03 6.41
N MET A 139 29.06 14.71 6.38
CA MET A 139 29.03 13.89 7.59
C MET A 139 30.44 13.64 8.12
N THR A 140 30.75 14.10 9.33
CA THR A 140 32.06 13.88 9.96
C THR A 140 32.11 12.57 10.74
N TYR A 141 31.21 12.39 11.72
CA TYR A 141 31.20 11.25 12.66
C TYR A 141 29.89 10.43 12.69
N GLN A 142 28.82 10.91 12.06
CA GLN A 142 27.49 10.27 12.09
C GLN A 142 27.41 8.98 11.25
N MET A 143 28.44 8.67 10.46
CA MET A 143 28.57 7.46 9.66
C MET A 143 28.44 6.17 10.48
N ARG A 144 28.92 6.15 11.72
CA ARG A 144 28.77 4.97 12.59
C ARG A 144 27.31 4.72 12.96
N LEU A 145 26.57 5.78 13.26
CA LEU A 145 25.14 5.70 13.55
C LEU A 145 24.36 5.28 12.32
N GLN A 146 24.64 5.88 11.16
CA GLN A 146 24.02 5.49 9.90
C GLN A 146 24.34 4.05 9.49
N SER A 147 25.57 3.58 9.69
CA SER A 147 25.94 2.18 9.44
C SER A 147 25.13 1.23 10.33
N LYS A 148 24.93 1.57 11.61
CA LYS A 148 24.04 0.80 12.50
C LYS A 148 22.59 0.80 11.99
N LEU A 149 22.08 1.95 11.54
CA LEU A 149 20.71 2.07 11.02
C LEU A 149 20.53 1.28 9.72
N LEU A 150 21.44 1.40 8.76
CA LEU A 150 21.38 0.69 7.49
C LEU A 150 21.48 -0.83 7.66
N LYS A 151 22.27 -1.30 8.65
CA LYS A 151 22.33 -2.72 9.01
C LYS A 151 20.98 -3.28 9.45
N ILE A 152 20.13 -2.49 10.12
CA ILE A 152 18.77 -2.90 10.49
C ILE A 152 17.94 -3.24 9.24
N ILE A 153 18.20 -2.53 8.15
CA ILE A 153 17.50 -2.64 6.86
C ILE A 153 18.17 -3.69 5.94
N GLY A 154 19.27 -4.30 6.39
CA GLY A 154 20.01 -5.33 5.65
C GLY A 154 21.12 -4.79 4.74
N SER A 155 21.36 -3.48 4.74
CA SER A 155 22.41 -2.83 3.96
C SER A 155 23.67 -2.61 4.81
N ASP A 156 24.83 -2.96 4.26
CA ASP A 156 26.11 -2.71 4.94
C ASP A 156 26.86 -1.57 4.28
N LEU A 157 27.33 -0.65 5.10
CA LEU A 157 28.39 0.28 4.73
C LEU A 157 29.76 -0.34 5.04
N PRO A 158 30.77 -0.12 4.19
CA PRO A 158 32.15 -0.51 4.44
C PRO A 158 32.71 0.17 5.70
N ASN A 159 33.74 -0.46 6.28
CA ASN A 159 34.36 0.03 7.51
C ASN A 159 34.93 1.44 7.34
N GLU A 160 34.75 2.29 8.35
CA GLU A 160 35.21 3.68 8.35
C GLU A 160 36.72 3.79 8.12
N HIS A 161 37.50 2.83 8.62
CA HIS A 161 38.94 2.79 8.38
C HIS A 161 39.29 2.65 6.90
N ALA A 162 38.54 1.85 6.14
CA ALA A 162 38.74 1.69 4.70
C ALA A 162 38.40 2.99 3.96
N VAL A 163 37.31 3.67 4.35
CA VAL A 163 36.91 4.96 3.78
C VAL A 163 37.95 6.05 4.06
N ARG A 164 38.51 6.09 5.28
CA ARG A 164 39.58 7.03 5.63
C ARG A 164 40.88 6.74 4.88
N ARG A 165 41.22 5.47 4.65
CA ARG A 165 42.40 5.09 3.88
C ARG A 165 42.28 5.58 2.43
N LEU A 166 41.11 5.38 1.81
CA LEU A 166 40.82 5.91 0.48
C LEU A 166 40.93 7.44 0.44
N HIS A 167 40.39 8.14 1.44
CA HIS A 167 40.50 9.59 1.53
C HIS A 167 41.95 10.05 1.58
N LYS A 168 42.79 9.40 2.41
CA LYS A 168 44.22 9.70 2.50
C LYS A 168 44.95 9.51 1.16
N GLN A 169 44.66 8.42 0.46
CA GLN A 169 45.25 8.14 -0.86
C GLN A 169 44.89 9.21 -1.89
N ILE A 170 43.65 9.71 -1.84
CA ILE A 170 43.19 10.74 -2.78
C ILE A 170 43.78 12.11 -2.43
N THR A 171 43.87 12.46 -1.15
CA THR A 171 44.54 13.70 -0.72
C THR A 171 46.05 13.68 -0.94
N ALA A 172 46.68 12.50 -0.93
CA ALA A 172 48.10 12.33 -1.22
C ALA A 172 48.42 12.35 -2.72
N GLY A 173 47.40 12.31 -3.60
CA GLY A 173 47.58 12.28 -5.05
C GLY A 173 47.84 10.88 -5.65
N ASP A 174 47.80 9.82 -4.83
CA ASP A 174 48.10 8.45 -5.25
C ASP A 174 47.01 7.82 -6.14
N ILE A 175 45.79 8.36 -6.08
CA ILE A 175 44.64 7.90 -6.86
C ILE A 175 44.02 9.12 -7.54
N THR A 176 44.21 9.22 -8.86
CA THR A 176 43.51 10.22 -9.67
C THR A 176 42.06 9.78 -9.86
N SER A 177 41.12 10.59 -9.38
CA SER A 177 39.70 10.43 -9.67
C SER A 177 39.48 10.64 -11.17
N ARG A 178 39.37 9.54 -11.93
CA ARG A 178 38.76 9.54 -13.25
C ARG A 178 37.30 9.14 -13.13
#